data_AF-A0A0X3TUP8-F1
#
_entry.id   AF-A0A0X3TUP8-F1
#
_cell.length_a   1.000
_cell.length_b   1.000
_cell.length_c   1.000
_cell.angle_alpha   90.00
_cell.angle_beta   90.00
_cell.angle_gamma   90.00
#
_symmetry.space_group_name_H-M   'P 1'
#
loop_
_entity.id
_entity.type
_entity.pdbx_description
1 polymer ?
#
loop_
_entity_poly.entity_id
_entity_poly.type
_entity_poly.pdbx_seq_one_letter_code
_entity_poly.pdbx_strand_id
1 'polypeptide(L)'
;MNFSDREKQLIRAAFSWGQIAQKEGYALSDLEIEKSVLFRRLLAGRPALTFPPPLRHGFPWYEVIEGRCEFVVNASEPSPDCSIIAPGSKPGDHCILIDGSFWRVAETIQTGKEYIVEWGDYPIQWRLRKHWEVNYEMTQQLHQFRKAHPDADIQLEQGHGQRECGELYVDDDQTVWLSEWHLSRIGLSGWVWVGTLEEPPPTSAVAPLYEDTHGPLLLGESGSDRGPAWLRVEEAEGESRFIRLGEQQDYSTLVNDAISDLESLIQRVGGDTLQVVDFRGTQAIRQLSIPVHLAPLEEFDLGRRTYDLVPENARDA
;
A
#
# COMPACT_ATOMS: atom_id res chain seq x y z
N MET A 1 2.54 42.04 -4.19
CA MET A 1 2.82 40.87 -5.05
C MET A 1 1.80 39.80 -4.71
N ASN A 2 1.13 39.22 -5.71
CA ASN A 2 0.19 38.13 -5.50
C ASN A 2 0.85 36.87 -6.07
N PHE A 3 1.09 35.88 -5.22
CA PHE A 3 1.60 34.58 -5.68
C PHE A 3 0.55 33.89 -6.54
N SER A 4 0.99 33.21 -7.60
CA SER A 4 0.18 32.24 -8.32
C SER A 4 -0.17 31.06 -7.40
N ASP A 5 -1.22 30.30 -7.74
CA ASP A 5 -1.61 29.16 -6.90
C ASP A 5 -0.56 28.06 -6.87
N ARG A 6 0.20 27.91 -7.97
CA ARG A 6 1.37 27.02 -8.03
C ARG A 6 2.49 27.44 -7.08
N GLU A 7 2.80 28.74 -7.02
CA GLU A 7 3.80 29.25 -6.07
C GLU A 7 3.35 29.09 -4.62
N LYS A 8 2.06 29.35 -4.33
CA LYS A 8 1.50 29.10 -2.99
C LYS A 8 1.60 27.63 -2.60
N GLN A 9 1.32 26.71 -3.52
CA GLN A 9 1.43 25.27 -3.29
C GLN A 9 2.87 24.85 -3.02
N LEU A 10 3.83 25.34 -3.81
CA LEU A 10 5.24 25.07 -3.61
C LEU A 10 5.74 25.58 -2.25
N ILE A 11 5.35 26.80 -1.87
CA ILE A 11 5.71 27.39 -0.57
C ILE A 11 5.12 26.56 0.59
N ARG A 12 3.85 26.14 0.49
CA ARG A 12 3.20 25.29 1.50
C ARG A 12 3.88 23.93 1.61
N ALA A 13 4.16 23.27 0.48
CA ALA A 13 4.82 21.98 0.46
C ALA A 13 6.23 22.05 1.05
N ALA A 14 7.01 23.07 0.70
CA ALA A 14 8.36 23.27 1.22
C ALA A 14 8.37 23.55 2.72
N PHE A 15 7.42 24.37 3.19
CA PHE A 15 7.26 24.65 4.62
C PHE A 15 6.90 23.40 5.41
N SER A 16 5.87 22.64 4.98
CA SER A 16 5.47 21.40 5.63
C SER A 16 6.58 20.35 5.62
N TRP A 17 7.27 20.19 4.49
CA TRP A 17 8.42 19.29 4.39
C TRP A 17 9.53 19.67 5.36
N GLY A 18 9.91 20.95 5.43
CA GLY A 18 10.95 21.44 6.33
C GLY A 18 10.61 21.22 7.81
N GLN A 19 9.35 21.42 8.20
CA GLN A 19 8.88 21.15 9.57
C GLN A 19 8.98 19.66 9.93
N ILE A 20 8.55 18.78 9.02
CA ILE A 20 8.60 17.33 9.24
C ILE A 20 10.07 16.87 9.28
N ALA A 21 10.87 17.29 8.31
CA ALA A 21 12.30 16.95 8.25
C ALA A 21 13.05 17.40 9.51
N GLN A 22 12.78 18.61 10.00
CA GLN A 22 13.37 19.10 11.25
C GLN A 22 12.92 18.32 12.48
N LYS A 23 11.62 18.01 12.59
CA LYS A 23 11.06 17.22 13.71
C LYS A 23 11.71 15.85 13.80
N GLU A 24 11.95 15.22 12.67
CA GLU A 24 12.57 13.91 12.57
C GLU A 24 14.11 13.96 12.59
N GLY A 25 14.71 15.14 12.73
CA GLY A 25 16.15 15.33 12.93
C GLY A 25 17.02 15.33 11.65
N TYR A 26 16.43 15.59 10.49
CA TYR A 26 17.14 15.60 9.20
C TYR A 26 17.82 16.93 8.88
N ALA A 27 18.92 16.84 8.16
CA ALA A 27 19.60 18.00 7.59
C ALA A 27 18.84 18.50 6.35
N LEU A 28 18.49 19.79 6.35
CA LEU A 28 17.90 20.44 5.19
C LEU A 28 19.02 20.76 4.19
N SER A 29 19.18 19.91 3.17
CA SER A 29 20.14 20.14 2.07
C SER A 29 19.45 19.98 0.71
N ASP A 30 20.03 20.58 -0.33
CA ASP A 30 19.46 20.53 -1.70
C ASP A 30 19.29 19.09 -2.19
N LEU A 31 20.28 18.22 -1.88
CA LEU A 31 20.23 16.80 -2.23
C LEU A 31 19.07 16.06 -1.54
N GLU A 32 18.77 16.41 -0.29
CA GLU A 32 17.66 15.84 0.46
C GLU A 32 16.32 16.31 -0.11
N ILE A 33 16.21 17.57 -0.55
CA ILE A 33 15.01 18.09 -1.21
C ILE A 33 14.75 17.35 -2.52
N GLU A 34 15.77 17.23 -3.38
CA GLU A 34 15.65 16.58 -4.70
C GLU A 34 15.22 15.12 -4.59
N LYS A 35 15.76 14.39 -3.60
CA LYS A 35 15.46 12.97 -3.40
C LYS A 35 14.25 12.73 -2.49
N SER A 36 13.67 13.77 -1.90
CA SER A 36 12.57 13.60 -0.95
C SER A 36 11.27 13.17 -1.63
N VAL A 37 10.90 11.91 -1.39
CA VAL A 37 9.59 11.39 -1.79
C VAL A 37 8.45 12.12 -1.05
N LEU A 38 8.68 12.52 0.21
CA LEU A 38 7.75 13.35 0.98
C LEU A 38 7.51 14.71 0.32
N PHE A 39 8.57 15.39 -0.14
CA PHE A 39 8.41 16.68 -0.81
C PHE A 39 7.64 16.54 -2.12
N ARG A 40 7.96 15.53 -2.95
CA ARG A 40 7.21 15.21 -4.18
C ARG A 40 5.73 14.95 -3.89
N ARG A 41 5.44 14.20 -2.83
CA ARG A 41 4.06 13.93 -2.36
C ARG A 41 3.31 15.21 -2.00
N LEU A 42 3.92 16.08 -1.19
CA LEU A 42 3.31 17.35 -0.78
C LEU A 42 3.09 18.28 -1.97
N LEU A 43 4.01 18.27 -2.95
CA LEU A 43 3.83 19.00 -4.21
C LEU A 43 2.67 18.45 -5.05
N ALA A 44 2.38 17.16 -4.98
CA ALA A 44 1.19 16.56 -5.60
C ALA A 44 -0.12 16.87 -4.83
N GLY A 45 -0.06 17.67 -3.76
CA GLY A 45 -1.23 17.99 -2.92
C GLY A 45 -1.60 16.89 -1.94
N ARG A 46 -0.84 15.80 -1.90
CA ARG A 46 -1.07 14.67 -0.99
C ARG A 46 -0.44 14.97 0.37
N PRO A 47 -1.16 14.76 1.49
CA PRO A 47 -0.65 15.06 2.83
C PRO A 47 0.45 14.07 3.23
N ALA A 48 1.28 14.44 4.21
CA ALA A 48 2.24 13.52 4.80
C ALA A 48 1.52 12.35 5.49
N LEU A 49 2.11 11.15 5.45
CA LEU A 49 1.58 10.01 6.19
C LEU A 49 1.81 10.20 7.70
N THR A 50 0.89 9.68 8.51
CA THR A 50 0.96 9.75 9.99
C THR A 50 2.22 9.13 10.55
N PHE A 51 2.69 8.04 9.93
CA PHE A 51 3.96 7.40 10.26
C PHE A 51 4.89 7.56 9.05
N PRO A 52 5.98 8.33 9.16
CA PRO A 52 6.81 8.61 8.00
C PRO A 52 7.41 7.31 7.44
N PRO A 53 7.44 7.12 6.11
CA PRO A 53 8.22 6.04 5.52
C PRO A 53 9.71 6.27 5.80
N PRO A 54 10.56 5.26 5.64
CA PRO A 54 12.00 5.44 5.76
C PRO A 54 12.51 6.41 4.69
N LEU A 55 13.45 7.25 5.12
CA LEU A 55 13.85 8.44 4.38
C LEU A 55 15.16 8.26 3.58
N ARG A 56 15.73 7.06 3.51
CA ARG A 56 16.96 6.78 2.76
C ARG A 56 16.72 5.88 1.56
N HIS A 57 16.73 6.48 0.36
CA HIS A 57 16.95 5.87 -0.96
C HIS A 57 16.26 4.52 -1.27
N GLY A 58 15.10 4.24 -0.66
CA GLY A 58 14.29 3.08 -0.99
C GLY A 58 13.27 3.38 -2.10
N PHE A 59 12.86 2.32 -2.79
CA PHE A 59 11.70 2.21 -3.68
C PHE A 59 10.49 3.03 -3.17
N PRO A 60 9.62 3.64 -4.00
CA PRO A 60 8.59 4.58 -3.54
C PRO A 60 7.65 3.97 -2.49
N TRP A 61 8.02 4.14 -1.23
CA TRP A 61 7.35 3.59 -0.05
C TRP A 61 5.89 3.96 0.09
N TYR A 62 5.54 5.14 -0.42
CA TYR A 62 4.15 5.56 -0.48
C TYR A 62 3.34 4.61 -1.34
N GLU A 63 3.88 4.08 -2.45
CA GLU A 63 3.19 3.12 -3.31
C GLU A 63 3.01 1.76 -2.61
N VAL A 64 4.00 1.31 -1.84
CA VAL A 64 3.89 0.06 -1.04
C VAL A 64 2.83 0.15 0.05
N ILE A 65 2.68 1.33 0.66
CA ILE A 65 1.67 1.57 1.71
C ILE A 65 0.29 1.80 1.10
N GLU A 66 0.23 2.58 0.03
CA GLU A 66 -1.01 3.07 -0.57
C GLU A 66 -1.61 2.07 -1.55
N GLY A 67 -0.77 1.40 -2.33
CA GLY A 67 -1.14 0.43 -3.35
C GLY A 67 -1.48 -0.95 -2.78
N ARG A 68 -2.19 -1.74 -3.59
CA ARG A 68 -2.41 -3.17 -3.36
C ARG A 68 -1.60 -4.06 -4.30
N CYS A 69 -0.82 -3.47 -5.20
CA CYS A 69 0.04 -4.23 -6.08
C CYS A 69 1.02 -5.07 -5.26
N GLU A 70 1.42 -6.18 -5.85
CA GLU A 70 2.61 -6.87 -5.41
C GLU A 70 3.82 -6.11 -5.94
N PHE A 71 4.77 -5.81 -5.07
CA PHE A 71 5.98 -5.08 -5.40
C PHE A 71 7.17 -6.01 -5.38
N VAL A 72 7.94 -6.04 -6.47
CA VAL A 72 9.24 -6.70 -6.49
C VAL A 72 10.22 -5.84 -5.70
N VAL A 73 10.84 -6.42 -4.69
CA VAL A 73 11.72 -5.74 -3.72
C VAL A 73 13.02 -6.52 -3.53
N ASN A 74 14.09 -5.85 -3.10
CA ASN A 74 15.29 -6.53 -2.63
C ASN A 74 15.17 -6.77 -1.13
N ALA A 75 15.18 -8.03 -0.70
CA ALA A 75 15.10 -8.38 0.72
C ALA A 75 16.29 -9.24 1.18
N SER A 76 16.85 -8.93 2.36
CA SER A 76 17.86 -9.75 3.02
C SER A 76 17.26 -10.98 3.70
N GLU A 77 18.13 -11.88 4.19
CA GLU A 77 17.71 -12.86 5.19
C GLU A 77 17.34 -12.17 6.52
N PRO A 78 16.45 -12.77 7.34
CA PRO A 78 16.12 -12.26 8.66
C PRO A 78 17.33 -12.31 9.60
N SER A 79 17.62 -11.22 10.31
CA SER A 79 18.71 -11.16 11.29
C SER A 79 18.27 -10.55 12.62
N PRO A 80 18.66 -11.13 13.77
CA PRO A 80 18.47 -10.53 15.09
C PRO A 80 19.51 -9.43 15.40
N ASP A 81 20.64 -9.41 14.68
CA ASP A 81 21.81 -8.54 14.97
C ASP A 81 21.77 -7.25 14.15
N CYS A 82 20.63 -6.57 14.13
CA CYS A 82 20.54 -5.28 13.44
C CYS A 82 21.09 -4.18 14.37
N SER A 83 22.29 -3.68 14.05
CA SER A 83 22.89 -2.49 14.71
C SER A 83 21.98 -1.25 14.70
N ILE A 84 20.95 -1.28 13.86
CA ILE A 84 19.86 -0.30 13.77
C ILE A 84 18.56 -1.07 14.03
N ILE A 85 17.84 -0.72 15.10
CA ILE A 85 16.53 -1.28 15.42
C ILE A 85 15.52 -0.69 14.43
N ALA A 86 14.76 -1.54 13.73
CA ALA A 86 13.66 -1.12 12.88
C ALA A 86 12.62 -0.30 13.68
N PRO A 87 11.92 0.67 13.07
CA PRO A 87 10.84 1.38 13.76
C PRO A 87 9.80 0.39 14.33
N GLY A 88 9.37 0.61 15.57
CA GLY A 88 8.41 -0.26 16.26
C GLY A 88 8.99 -1.58 16.79
N SER A 89 10.28 -1.88 16.56
CA SER A 89 10.93 -3.11 17.05
C SER A 89 11.53 -2.97 18.46
N LYS A 90 11.65 -4.12 19.14
CA LYS A 90 12.28 -4.28 20.45
C LYS A 90 13.62 -5.03 20.31
N PRO A 91 14.56 -4.85 21.26
CA PRO A 91 15.77 -5.67 21.30
C PRO A 91 15.44 -7.16 21.32
N GLY A 92 15.98 -7.91 20.36
CA GLY A 92 15.72 -9.34 20.18
C GLY A 92 14.70 -9.68 19.09
N ASP A 93 14.01 -8.69 18.50
CA ASP A 93 13.15 -8.92 17.35
C ASP A 93 13.98 -9.22 16.08
N HIS A 94 13.48 -10.14 15.24
CA HIS A 94 14.05 -10.39 13.93
C HIS A 94 13.65 -9.28 12.95
N CYS A 95 14.61 -8.80 12.15
CA CYS A 95 14.35 -7.80 11.13
C CYS A 95 14.84 -8.27 9.75
N ILE A 96 14.16 -7.82 8.68
CA ILE A 96 14.56 -8.01 7.28
C ILE A 96 14.87 -6.65 6.68
N LEU A 97 16.01 -6.51 6.00
CA LEU A 97 16.32 -5.32 5.21
C LEU A 97 15.60 -5.43 3.87
N ILE A 98 14.58 -4.60 3.63
CA ILE A 98 13.85 -4.51 2.36
C ILE A 98 14.15 -3.14 1.74
N ASP A 99 14.74 -3.13 0.54
CA ASP A 99 15.13 -1.94 -0.23
C ASP A 99 15.75 -0.83 0.63
N GLY A 100 16.76 -1.22 1.42
CA GLY A 100 17.55 -0.30 2.25
C GLY A 100 16.94 0.08 3.59
N SER A 101 15.82 -0.52 3.99
CA SER A 101 15.14 -0.23 5.25
C SER A 101 14.82 -1.49 6.06
N PHE A 102 14.95 -1.43 7.39
CA PHE A 102 14.71 -2.59 8.25
C PHE A 102 13.24 -2.71 8.65
N TRP A 103 12.61 -3.83 8.32
CA TRP A 103 11.25 -4.19 8.70
C TRP A 103 11.26 -5.22 9.80
N ARG A 104 10.31 -5.14 10.73
CA ARG A 104 10.15 -6.18 11.75
C ARG A 104 9.50 -7.41 11.13
N VAL A 105 10.01 -8.59 11.46
CA VAL A 105 9.33 -9.84 11.15
C VAL A 105 8.27 -10.08 12.22
N ALA A 106 7.01 -9.97 11.84
CA ALA A 106 5.87 -10.26 12.70
C ALA A 106 5.68 -11.77 12.85
N GLU A 107 5.80 -12.50 11.74
CA GLU A 107 5.62 -13.94 11.68
C GLU A 107 6.52 -14.56 10.60
N THR A 108 7.08 -15.73 10.87
CA THR A 108 7.77 -16.55 9.87
C THR A 108 6.84 -17.68 9.44
N ILE A 109 6.29 -17.58 8.23
CA ILE A 109 5.43 -18.63 7.66
C ILE A 109 6.30 -19.79 7.16
N GLN A 110 7.34 -19.46 6.39
CA GLN A 110 8.31 -20.44 5.89
C GLN A 110 9.70 -19.81 5.78
N THR A 111 10.65 -20.30 6.57
CA THR A 111 12.03 -19.81 6.56
C THR A 111 12.63 -19.84 5.16
N GLY A 112 13.20 -18.71 4.74
CA GLY A 112 13.84 -18.48 3.44
C GLY A 112 12.87 -18.24 2.29
N LYS A 113 11.55 -18.25 2.54
CA LYS A 113 10.52 -18.21 1.48
C LYS A 113 9.36 -17.27 1.75
N GLU A 114 8.85 -17.19 2.97
CA GLU A 114 7.64 -16.40 3.26
C GLU A 114 7.63 -15.86 4.70
N TYR A 115 7.35 -14.56 4.80
CA TYR A 115 7.32 -13.81 6.06
C TYR A 115 6.14 -12.84 6.09
N ILE A 116 5.63 -12.59 7.29
CA ILE A 116 4.79 -11.43 7.57
C ILE A 116 5.68 -10.37 8.21
N VAL A 117 5.70 -9.19 7.61
CA VAL A 117 6.55 -8.06 8.01
C VAL A 117 5.71 -6.83 8.35
N GLU A 118 6.23 -6.04 9.28
CA GLU A 118 5.61 -4.83 9.80
C GLU A 118 6.61 -3.67 9.74
N TRP A 119 6.09 -2.47 9.47
CA TRP A 119 6.86 -1.25 9.45
C TRP A 119 6.38 -0.28 10.53
N GLY A 120 7.21 0.01 11.52
CA GLY A 120 6.87 1.00 12.53
C GLY A 120 5.63 0.63 13.33
N ASP A 121 4.87 1.67 13.66
CA ASP A 121 3.58 1.57 14.35
C ASP A 121 2.40 1.55 13.37
N TYR A 122 2.64 1.27 12.08
CA TYR A 122 1.54 1.10 11.14
C TYR A 122 0.66 -0.08 11.55
N PRO A 123 -0.67 0.08 11.57
CA PRO A 123 -1.59 -1.00 11.89
C PRO A 123 -1.81 -1.95 10.69
N ILE A 124 -0.82 -2.08 9.81
CA ILE A 124 -0.87 -2.84 8.56
C ILE A 124 0.26 -3.85 8.62
N GLN A 125 0.02 -5.02 8.04
CA GLN A 125 1.04 -6.03 7.82
C GLN A 125 1.25 -6.23 6.32
N TRP A 126 2.44 -6.65 5.95
CA TRP A 126 2.76 -7.01 4.58
C TRP A 126 3.29 -8.44 4.55
N ARG A 127 2.99 -9.13 3.47
CA ARG A 127 3.45 -10.47 3.20
C ARG A 127 4.58 -10.40 2.18
N LEU A 128 5.74 -10.88 2.60
CA LEU A 128 6.94 -10.97 1.79
C LEU A 128 7.13 -12.43 1.34
N ARG A 129 7.10 -12.68 0.03
CA ARG A 129 7.20 -14.01 -0.59
C ARG A 129 8.33 -14.08 -1.58
N LYS A 130 9.09 -15.17 -1.57
CA LYS A 130 10.09 -15.47 -2.59
C LYS A 130 9.42 -16.21 -3.74
N HIS A 131 9.44 -15.62 -4.93
CA HIS A 131 9.03 -16.25 -6.18
C HIS A 131 10.26 -16.69 -6.96
N TRP A 132 10.08 -17.72 -7.79
CA TRP A 132 11.12 -18.21 -8.69
C TRP A 132 10.61 -18.06 -10.11
N GLU A 133 11.35 -17.29 -10.90
CA GLU A 133 11.02 -17.03 -12.29
C GLU A 133 12.12 -17.56 -13.22
N VAL A 134 11.72 -17.98 -14.42
CA VAL A 134 12.65 -18.45 -15.44
C VAL A 134 13.38 -17.26 -16.04
N ASN A 135 14.70 -17.25 -15.93
CA ASN A 135 15.55 -16.31 -16.64
C ASN A 135 15.86 -16.86 -18.04
N TYR A 136 14.99 -16.56 -19.01
CA TYR A 136 15.11 -17.05 -20.38
C TYR A 136 16.41 -16.60 -21.07
N GLU A 137 16.88 -15.39 -20.77
CA GLU A 137 18.12 -14.86 -21.36
C GLU A 137 19.34 -15.66 -20.87
N MET A 138 19.50 -15.80 -19.56
CA MET A 138 20.58 -16.61 -18.99
C MET A 138 20.49 -18.07 -19.40
N THR A 139 19.27 -18.61 -19.53
CA THR A 139 19.04 -19.96 -20.05
C THR A 139 19.58 -20.11 -21.48
N GLN A 140 19.30 -19.15 -22.37
CA GLN A 140 19.84 -19.15 -23.72
C GLN A 140 21.37 -18.99 -23.75
N GLN A 141 21.92 -18.10 -22.92
CA GLN A 141 23.37 -17.91 -22.80
C GLN A 141 24.06 -19.20 -22.30
N LEU A 142 23.48 -19.88 -21.31
CA LEU A 142 23.96 -21.16 -20.79
C LEU A 142 23.98 -22.24 -21.87
N HIS A 143 22.90 -22.36 -22.65
CA HIS A 143 22.85 -23.30 -23.78
C HIS A 143 23.89 -22.99 -24.86
N GLN A 144 24.08 -21.71 -25.21
CA GLN A 144 25.11 -21.29 -26.17
C GLN A 144 26.52 -21.61 -25.65
N PHE A 145 26.78 -21.33 -24.37
CA PHE A 145 28.07 -21.59 -23.73
C PHE A 145 28.38 -23.10 -23.71
N ARG A 146 27.44 -23.95 -23.26
CA ARG A 146 27.63 -25.41 -23.25
C ARG A 146 27.81 -25.99 -24.64
N LYS A 147 27.15 -25.41 -25.66
CA LYS A 147 27.37 -25.81 -27.06
C LYS A 147 28.79 -25.52 -27.54
N ALA A 148 29.37 -24.40 -27.10
CA ALA A 148 30.76 -24.04 -27.41
C ALA A 148 31.79 -24.79 -26.54
N HIS A 149 31.40 -25.18 -25.32
CA HIS A 149 32.26 -25.78 -24.30
C HIS A 149 31.56 -26.97 -23.60
N PRO A 150 31.45 -28.13 -24.26
CA PRO A 150 30.67 -29.27 -23.76
C PRO A 150 31.25 -29.92 -22.49
N ASP A 151 32.57 -29.78 -22.27
CA ASP A 151 33.27 -30.39 -21.13
C ASP A 151 33.51 -29.41 -19.96
N ALA A 152 32.97 -28.19 -20.04
CA ALA A 152 33.15 -27.20 -18.99
C ALA A 152 32.25 -27.48 -17.78
N ASP A 153 32.86 -27.58 -16.59
CA ASP A 153 32.13 -27.62 -15.32
C ASP A 153 31.67 -26.20 -14.97
N ILE A 154 30.37 -25.98 -14.85
CA ILE A 154 29.78 -24.67 -14.58
C ILE A 154 29.41 -24.64 -13.10
N GLN A 155 30.24 -23.97 -12.31
CA GLN A 155 29.92 -23.64 -10.93
C GLN A 155 29.37 -22.22 -10.89
N LEU A 156 28.07 -22.10 -10.62
CA LEU A 156 27.46 -20.82 -10.27
C LEU A 156 27.85 -20.52 -8.83
N GLU A 157 28.87 -19.69 -8.64
CA GLU A 157 29.21 -19.20 -7.31
C GLU A 157 28.06 -18.31 -6.82
N GLN A 158 27.41 -18.70 -5.73
CA GLN A 158 26.56 -17.79 -4.96
C GLN A 158 27.48 -16.71 -4.41
N GLY A 159 27.40 -15.50 -4.96
CA GLY A 159 28.27 -14.40 -4.58
C GLY A 159 28.16 -14.10 -3.08
N HIS A 160 29.15 -14.53 -2.29
CA HIS A 160 29.36 -14.07 -0.93
C HIS A 160 29.97 -12.67 -0.96
N GLY A 161 29.18 -11.69 -1.37
CA GLY A 161 29.65 -10.31 -1.50
C GLY A 161 28.49 -9.34 -1.70
N GLN A 162 28.07 -8.70 -0.62
CA GLN A 162 27.21 -7.51 -0.57
C GLN A 162 25.87 -7.55 -1.37
N ARG A 163 24.79 -7.79 -0.61
CA ARG A 163 23.59 -6.92 -0.56
C ARG A 163 22.66 -6.80 -1.77
N GLU A 164 22.78 -7.61 -2.81
CA GLU A 164 21.77 -7.65 -3.89
C GLU A 164 21.22 -9.08 -4.00
N CYS A 165 20.00 -9.29 -3.50
CA CYS A 165 19.44 -10.61 -3.22
C CYS A 165 18.55 -11.11 -4.37
N GLY A 166 19.15 -11.86 -5.29
CA GLY A 166 18.48 -12.88 -6.09
C GLY A 166 19.33 -14.15 -6.10
N GLU A 167 18.80 -15.26 -5.58
CA GLU A 167 19.43 -16.58 -5.73
C GLU A 167 19.21 -17.07 -7.17
N LEU A 168 20.25 -17.66 -7.74
CA LEU A 168 20.20 -18.35 -9.03
C LEU A 168 20.26 -19.85 -8.78
N TYR A 169 19.41 -20.61 -9.47
CA TYR A 169 19.55 -22.06 -9.56
C TYR A 169 19.36 -22.53 -11.01
N VAL A 170 19.96 -23.67 -11.34
CA VAL A 170 19.80 -24.32 -12.64
C VAL A 170 19.15 -25.68 -12.41
N ASP A 171 18.07 -25.97 -13.11
CA ASP A 171 17.39 -27.26 -13.02
C ASP A 171 18.03 -28.33 -13.92
N ASP A 172 17.48 -29.54 -13.86
CA ASP A 172 17.94 -30.70 -14.64
C ASP A 172 17.79 -30.47 -16.17
N ASP A 173 16.82 -29.64 -16.57
CA ASP A 173 16.56 -29.24 -17.96
C ASP A 173 17.47 -28.10 -18.43
N GLN A 174 18.40 -27.66 -17.57
CA GLN A 174 19.33 -26.55 -17.80
C GLN A 174 18.63 -25.18 -17.90
N THR A 175 17.45 -25.07 -17.32
CA THR A 175 16.75 -23.79 -17.18
C THR A 175 17.37 -23.02 -16.02
N VAL A 176 17.70 -21.75 -16.26
CA VAL A 176 18.19 -20.84 -15.22
C VAL A 176 16.99 -20.17 -14.58
N TRP A 177 16.89 -20.29 -13.26
CA TRP A 177 15.86 -19.68 -12.44
C TRP A 177 16.47 -18.61 -11.54
N LEU A 178 15.78 -17.48 -11.44
CA LEU A 178 16.12 -16.37 -10.56
C LEU A 178 15.04 -16.27 -9.48
N SER A 179 15.46 -16.08 -8.23
CA SER A 179 14.51 -15.72 -7.18
C SER A 179 14.36 -14.22 -7.03
N GLU A 180 13.11 -13.82 -6.80
CA GLU A 180 12.73 -12.45 -6.52
C GLU A 180 11.85 -12.41 -5.27
N TRP A 181 11.95 -11.33 -4.50
CA TRP A 181 11.08 -11.11 -3.36
C TRP A 181 9.92 -10.21 -3.74
N HIS A 182 8.72 -10.65 -3.40
CA HIS A 182 7.46 -10.00 -3.67
C HIS A 182 6.84 -9.55 -2.36
N LEU A 183 6.60 -8.26 -2.22
CA LEU A 183 5.95 -7.65 -1.07
C LEU A 183 4.51 -7.30 -1.44
N SER A 184 3.56 -7.91 -0.76
CA SER A 184 2.13 -7.65 -0.93
C SER A 184 1.53 -7.22 0.39
N ARG A 185 0.56 -6.30 0.37
CA ARG A 185 -0.09 -5.84 1.60
C ARG A 185 -1.14 -6.85 2.09
N ILE A 186 -1.27 -6.99 3.40
CA ILE A 186 -2.32 -7.78 4.05
C ILE A 186 -3.39 -6.84 4.62
N GLY A 187 -4.66 -7.20 4.45
CA GLY A 187 -5.80 -6.43 4.97
C GLY A 187 -6.19 -5.19 4.14
N LEU A 188 -7.08 -4.37 4.71
CA LEU A 188 -7.54 -3.12 4.08
C LEU A 188 -6.38 -2.14 3.86
N SER A 189 -6.52 -1.21 2.91
CA SER A 189 -5.52 -0.18 2.69
C SER A 189 -5.35 0.64 3.92
N GLY A 190 -4.10 0.84 4.29
CA GLY A 190 -3.74 1.97 5.12
C GLY A 190 -3.28 3.13 4.27
N TRP A 191 -3.97 3.40 3.15
CA TRP A 191 -4.24 4.80 2.82
C TRP A 191 -4.73 5.40 4.13
N VAL A 192 -3.84 6.15 4.77
CA VAL A 192 -4.19 6.89 5.96
C VAL A 192 -5.01 8.03 5.41
N TRP A 193 -6.27 7.74 5.12
CA TRP A 193 -7.38 8.63 5.28
C TRP A 193 -7.03 9.62 6.40
N VAL A 194 -6.43 10.75 6.01
CA VAL A 194 -5.89 11.73 6.94
C VAL A 194 -7.10 12.45 7.50
N GLY A 195 -7.62 11.86 8.55
CA GLY A 195 -8.90 12.21 9.14
C GLY A 195 -8.87 12.04 10.65
N THR A 196 -9.89 12.60 11.28
CA THR A 196 -10.08 12.47 12.72
C THR A 196 -10.71 11.11 13.00
N LEU A 197 -10.14 10.36 13.96
CA LEU A 197 -10.75 9.14 14.46
C LEU A 197 -12.04 9.50 15.22
N GLU A 198 -13.14 8.86 14.85
CA GLU A 198 -14.44 9.02 15.50
C GLU A 198 -14.87 7.70 16.14
N GLU A 199 -15.85 7.78 17.05
CA GLU A 199 -16.47 6.57 17.57
C GLU A 199 -17.23 5.85 16.43
N PRO A 200 -16.99 4.54 16.23
CA PRO A 200 -17.67 3.78 15.20
C PRO A 200 -19.18 3.72 15.49
N PRO A 201 -20.02 3.65 14.44
CA PRO A 201 -21.45 3.60 14.62
C PRO A 201 -21.83 2.26 15.29
N PRO A 202 -22.86 2.22 16.13
CA PRO A 202 -23.29 0.97 16.72
C PRO A 202 -23.71 -0.01 15.62
N THR A 203 -23.15 -1.21 15.63
CA THR A 203 -23.40 -2.27 14.64
C THR A 203 -24.88 -2.54 14.38
N SER A 204 -25.74 -2.41 15.39
CA SER A 204 -27.19 -2.62 15.26
C SER A 204 -27.90 -1.52 14.43
N ALA A 205 -27.24 -0.41 14.13
CA ALA A 205 -27.83 0.72 13.41
C ALA A 205 -27.77 0.58 11.88
N VAL A 206 -26.95 -0.33 11.34
CA VAL A 206 -26.77 -0.49 9.89
C VAL A 206 -27.07 -1.90 9.42
N ALA A 207 -27.74 -2.01 8.28
CA ALA A 207 -28.13 -3.27 7.63
C ALA A 207 -27.81 -3.23 6.12
N PRO A 208 -27.54 -4.40 5.49
CA PRO A 208 -27.37 -4.48 4.04
C PRO A 208 -28.64 -4.02 3.30
N LEU A 209 -28.47 -3.06 2.40
CA LEU A 209 -29.49 -2.63 1.43
C LEU A 209 -29.38 -3.43 0.14
N TYR A 210 -28.14 -3.73 -0.26
CA TYR A 210 -27.80 -4.50 -1.45
C TYR A 210 -26.51 -5.28 -1.25
N GLU A 211 -26.52 -6.54 -1.67
CA GLU A 211 -25.38 -7.44 -1.62
C GLU A 211 -25.01 -7.89 -3.03
N ASP A 212 -23.71 -7.96 -3.31
CA ASP A 212 -23.18 -8.58 -4.51
C ASP A 212 -22.54 -9.94 -4.18
N THR A 213 -21.78 -10.51 -5.12
CA THR A 213 -21.09 -11.82 -4.92
C THR A 213 -20.07 -11.83 -3.78
N HIS A 214 -19.71 -10.68 -3.25
CA HIS A 214 -18.74 -10.47 -2.19
C HIS A 214 -19.39 -10.07 -0.86
N GLY A 215 -20.72 -10.01 -0.79
CA GLY A 215 -21.46 -9.56 0.40
C GLY A 215 -21.95 -8.11 0.28
N PRO A 216 -22.18 -7.41 1.40
CA PRO A 216 -22.80 -6.10 1.39
C PRO A 216 -22.02 -5.06 0.60
N LEU A 217 -22.63 -4.56 -0.48
CA LEU A 217 -22.12 -3.44 -1.28
C LEU A 217 -22.67 -2.12 -0.77
N LEU A 218 -23.95 -2.10 -0.37
CA LEU A 218 -24.61 -0.96 0.23
C LEU A 218 -25.11 -1.29 1.63
N LEU A 219 -24.83 -0.42 2.59
CA LEU A 219 -25.44 -0.43 3.92
C LEU A 219 -26.30 0.81 4.12
N GLY A 220 -27.34 0.69 4.94
CA GLY A 220 -28.19 1.80 5.37
C GLY A 220 -28.78 1.55 6.73
N GLU A 221 -29.54 2.52 7.25
CA GLU A 221 -30.18 2.37 8.56
C GLU A 221 -31.22 1.25 8.59
N SER A 222 -31.13 0.41 9.62
CA SER A 222 -32.06 -0.70 9.86
C SER A 222 -33.51 -0.22 10.03
N GLY A 223 -34.43 -0.74 9.22
CA GLY A 223 -35.87 -0.50 9.36
C GLY A 223 -36.36 0.85 8.82
N SER A 224 -35.55 1.55 8.01
CA SER A 224 -35.95 2.76 7.29
C SER A 224 -35.86 2.56 5.78
N ASP A 225 -36.64 3.32 5.01
CA ASP A 225 -36.57 3.37 3.55
C ASP A 225 -35.66 4.50 3.04
N ARG A 226 -35.26 5.41 3.94
CA ARG A 226 -34.41 6.56 3.66
C ARG A 226 -33.48 6.85 4.83
N GLY A 227 -32.33 7.43 4.56
CA GLY A 227 -31.37 7.79 5.59
C GLY A 227 -29.94 7.74 5.07
N PRO A 228 -28.94 7.68 5.96
CA PRO A 228 -27.57 7.59 5.54
C PRO A 228 -27.27 6.25 4.89
N ALA A 229 -26.48 6.30 3.84
CA ALA A 229 -26.05 5.12 3.12
C ALA A 229 -24.53 5.06 3.02
N TRP A 230 -24.02 3.84 3.02
CA TRP A 230 -22.62 3.52 2.98
C TRP A 230 -22.33 2.61 1.79
N LEU A 231 -21.30 2.94 1.02
CA LEU A 231 -20.87 2.18 -0.15
C LEU A 231 -19.55 1.48 0.16
N ARG A 232 -19.50 0.17 -0.08
CA ARG A 232 -18.26 -0.58 0.03
C ARG A 232 -17.30 -0.14 -1.08
N VAL A 233 -16.11 0.29 -0.68
CA VAL A 233 -15.02 0.70 -1.59
C VAL A 233 -13.82 -0.23 -1.53
N GLU A 234 -13.75 -1.08 -0.51
CA GLU A 234 -12.62 -1.96 -0.32
C GLU A 234 -12.99 -3.20 0.51
N GLU A 235 -12.38 -4.34 0.21
CA GLU A 235 -12.51 -5.58 0.96
C GLU A 235 -11.16 -6.31 1.02
N ALA A 236 -10.83 -6.91 2.15
CA ALA A 236 -9.68 -7.81 2.29
C ALA A 236 -9.85 -8.71 3.52
N GLU A 237 -9.62 -10.02 3.35
CA GLU A 237 -9.54 -11.00 4.45
C GLU A 237 -10.68 -10.93 5.49
N GLY A 238 -11.93 -10.74 5.02
CA GLY A 238 -13.11 -10.65 5.89
C GLY A 238 -13.36 -9.28 6.53
N GLU A 239 -12.54 -8.29 6.16
CA GLU A 239 -12.75 -6.88 6.45
C GLU A 239 -13.26 -6.14 5.22
N SER A 240 -14.07 -5.11 5.46
CA SER A 240 -14.63 -4.27 4.40
C SER A 240 -14.60 -2.81 4.82
N ARG A 241 -14.30 -1.92 3.89
CA ARG A 241 -14.35 -0.47 4.08
C ARG A 241 -15.53 0.10 3.34
N PHE A 242 -16.23 0.98 4.03
CA PHE A 242 -17.34 1.72 3.46
C PHE A 242 -17.10 3.22 3.55
N ILE A 243 -17.51 3.96 2.52
CA ILE A 243 -17.57 5.42 2.51
C ILE A 243 -19.02 5.85 2.63
N ARG A 244 -19.28 6.97 3.28
CA ARG A 244 -20.65 7.51 3.38
C ARG A 244 -21.01 8.29 2.12
N LEU A 245 -22.15 7.94 1.52
CA LEU A 245 -22.68 8.61 0.33
C LEU A 245 -23.48 9.88 0.67
N GLY A 246 -23.91 10.05 1.92
CA GLY A 246 -24.63 11.25 2.36
C GLY A 246 -25.55 10.98 3.55
N GLU A 247 -26.20 12.02 4.05
CA GLU A 247 -27.06 11.98 5.24
C GLU A 247 -28.47 11.44 4.94
N GLN A 248 -29.00 11.69 3.75
CA GLN A 248 -30.38 11.41 3.38
C GLN A 248 -30.47 10.89 1.95
N GLN A 249 -30.33 9.58 1.81
CA GLN A 249 -30.46 8.86 0.55
C GLN A 249 -31.79 8.11 0.51
N ASP A 250 -32.35 7.96 -0.69
CA ASP A 250 -33.46 7.06 -0.95
C ASP A 250 -32.92 5.67 -1.29
N TYR A 251 -33.22 4.68 -0.46
CA TYR A 251 -32.60 3.36 -0.59
C TYR A 251 -33.05 2.64 -1.86
N SER A 252 -34.31 2.80 -2.27
CA SER A 252 -34.81 2.20 -3.52
C SER A 252 -34.06 2.73 -4.74
N THR A 253 -33.77 4.02 -4.77
CA THR A 253 -33.01 4.67 -5.84
C THR A 253 -31.54 4.22 -5.81
N LEU A 254 -30.91 4.16 -4.63
CA LEU A 254 -29.53 3.71 -4.49
C LEU A 254 -29.32 2.26 -4.95
N VAL A 255 -30.25 1.36 -4.60
CA VAL A 255 -30.17 -0.04 -5.02
C VAL A 255 -30.29 -0.16 -6.54
N ASN A 256 -31.18 0.62 -7.16
CA ASN A 256 -31.30 0.64 -8.62
C ASN A 256 -30.00 1.13 -9.28
N ASP A 257 -29.40 2.20 -8.77
CA ASP A 257 -28.16 2.76 -9.30
C ASP A 257 -26.98 1.80 -9.10
N ALA A 258 -26.91 1.09 -7.97
CA ALA A 258 -25.89 0.06 -7.76
C ALA A 258 -25.94 -1.07 -8.80
N ILE A 259 -27.13 -1.34 -9.34
CA ILE A 259 -27.35 -2.36 -10.37
C ILE A 259 -27.03 -1.83 -11.77
N SER A 260 -27.33 -0.56 -12.06
CA SER A 260 -27.28 0.02 -13.40
C SER A 260 -26.05 0.86 -13.70
N ASP A 261 -25.56 1.63 -12.73
CA ASP A 261 -24.50 2.63 -12.87
C ASP A 261 -23.78 2.82 -11.53
N LEU A 262 -22.94 1.84 -11.21
CA LEU A 262 -22.21 1.79 -9.94
C LEU A 262 -21.27 3.00 -9.75
N GLU A 263 -20.66 3.50 -10.83
CA GLU A 263 -19.74 4.65 -10.79
C GLU A 263 -20.46 5.95 -10.38
N SER A 264 -21.72 6.12 -10.76
CA SER A 264 -22.52 7.28 -10.35
C SER A 264 -22.68 7.42 -8.83
N LEU A 265 -22.55 6.32 -8.08
CA LEU A 265 -22.70 6.34 -6.63
C LEU A 265 -21.61 7.17 -5.94
N ILE A 266 -20.37 7.19 -6.45
CA ILE A 266 -19.29 8.00 -5.88
C ILE A 266 -19.62 9.50 -5.99
N GLN A 267 -20.28 9.91 -7.07
CA GLN A 267 -20.66 11.31 -7.28
C GLN A 267 -21.70 11.80 -6.27
N ARG A 268 -22.36 10.88 -5.55
CA ARG A 268 -23.32 11.22 -4.49
C ARG A 268 -22.62 11.65 -3.20
N VAL A 269 -21.33 11.32 -3.02
CA VAL A 269 -20.54 11.79 -1.88
C VAL A 269 -20.56 13.33 -1.87
N GLY A 270 -21.15 13.90 -0.82
CA GLY A 270 -21.33 15.33 -0.68
C GLY A 270 -20.82 15.84 0.67
N GLY A 271 -20.50 17.15 0.71
CA GLY A 271 -19.99 17.84 1.89
C GLY A 271 -18.48 18.08 1.86
N ASP A 272 -17.97 18.74 2.90
CA ASP A 272 -16.54 19.05 3.04
C ASP A 272 -15.75 17.88 3.69
N THR A 273 -16.46 16.92 4.28
CA THR A 273 -15.90 15.78 5.01
C THR A 273 -16.53 14.45 4.57
N LEU A 274 -15.70 13.48 4.22
CA LEU A 274 -16.05 12.10 3.95
C LEU A 274 -15.93 11.27 5.23
N GLN A 275 -16.97 10.52 5.55
CA GLN A 275 -16.89 9.50 6.59
C GLN A 275 -16.54 8.15 6.00
N VAL A 276 -15.62 7.45 6.66
CA VAL A 276 -15.14 6.13 6.28
C VAL A 276 -15.25 5.22 7.48
N VAL A 277 -15.85 4.05 7.30
CA VAL A 277 -16.01 3.05 8.35
C VAL A 277 -15.45 1.72 7.88
N ASP A 278 -14.62 1.10 8.71
CA ASP A 278 -14.15 -0.27 8.50
C ASP A 278 -15.02 -1.23 9.32
N PHE A 279 -15.38 -2.34 8.69
CA PHE A 279 -16.12 -3.45 9.27
C PHE A 279 -15.28 -4.71 9.24
N ARG A 280 -15.44 -5.55 10.27
CA ARG A 280 -15.03 -6.95 10.28
C ARG A 280 -16.26 -7.81 10.43
N GLY A 281 -16.64 -8.52 9.37
CA GLY A 281 -17.97 -9.11 9.27
C GLY A 281 -19.05 -8.05 9.44
N THR A 282 -19.91 -8.17 10.45
CA THR A 282 -20.97 -7.19 10.73
C THR A 282 -20.54 -6.10 11.71
N GLN A 283 -19.40 -6.21 12.38
CA GLN A 283 -19.00 -5.28 13.42
C GLN A 283 -18.20 -4.11 12.86
N ALA A 284 -18.63 -2.87 13.16
CA ALA A 284 -17.82 -1.68 12.88
C ALA A 284 -16.62 -1.65 13.83
N ILE A 285 -15.41 -1.55 13.27
CA ILE A 285 -14.15 -1.57 14.02
C ILE A 285 -13.47 -0.19 14.09
N ARG A 286 -13.72 0.69 13.11
CA ARG A 286 -13.09 2.02 13.03
C ARG A 286 -13.97 2.98 12.23
N GLN A 287 -14.05 4.24 12.64
CA GLN A 287 -14.61 5.34 11.86
C GLN A 287 -13.61 6.49 11.74
N LEU A 288 -13.52 7.07 10.54
CA LEU A 288 -12.67 8.20 10.22
C LEU A 288 -13.48 9.30 9.53
N SER A 289 -13.22 10.55 9.88
CA SER A 289 -13.77 11.73 9.21
C SER A 289 -12.68 12.52 8.51
N ILE A 290 -12.79 12.65 7.20
CA ILE A 290 -11.68 12.99 6.31
C ILE A 290 -12.09 14.17 5.44
N PRO A 291 -11.30 15.24 5.35
CA PRO A 291 -11.61 16.31 4.40
C PRO A 291 -11.68 15.77 2.96
N VAL A 292 -12.76 16.05 2.23
CA VAL A 292 -13.01 15.46 0.89
C VAL A 292 -11.89 15.77 -0.10
N HIS A 293 -11.26 16.95 0.00
CA HIS A 293 -10.12 17.31 -0.85
C HIS A 293 -8.84 16.46 -0.61
N LEU A 294 -8.81 15.68 0.46
CA LEU A 294 -7.76 14.70 0.76
C LEU A 294 -8.20 13.26 0.43
N ALA A 295 -9.48 13.06 0.08
CA ALA A 295 -10.01 11.76 -0.30
C ALA A 295 -9.78 11.51 -1.81
N PRO A 296 -9.28 10.34 -2.22
CA PRO A 296 -8.99 10.03 -3.61
C PRO A 296 -10.26 9.56 -4.33
N LEU A 297 -11.32 10.38 -4.30
CA LEU A 297 -12.64 9.95 -4.80
C LEU A 297 -12.62 9.62 -6.31
N GLU A 298 -11.88 10.39 -7.10
CA GLU A 298 -11.73 10.23 -8.56
C GLU A 298 -10.89 9.01 -8.95
N GLU A 299 -10.16 8.48 -7.99
CA GLU A 299 -9.25 7.36 -8.16
C GLU A 299 -10.02 6.03 -8.01
N PHE A 300 -11.17 5.98 -7.32
CA PHE A 300 -11.97 4.75 -7.16
C PHE A 300 -12.60 4.26 -8.48
N ASP A 301 -12.12 3.12 -8.96
CA ASP A 301 -12.79 2.32 -9.99
C ASP A 301 -13.62 1.20 -9.31
N LEU A 302 -14.95 1.37 -9.28
CA LEU A 302 -15.87 0.38 -8.70
C LEU A 302 -16.18 -0.79 -9.65
N GLY A 303 -15.88 -0.64 -10.94
CA GLY A 303 -16.17 -1.62 -12.00
C GLY A 303 -15.03 -2.61 -12.25
N ARG A 304 -13.79 -2.27 -11.88
CA ARG A 304 -12.64 -3.17 -11.93
C ARG A 304 -12.23 -3.62 -10.53
N ARG A 305 -11.93 -4.93 -10.39
CA ARG A 305 -11.23 -5.45 -9.21
C ARG A 305 -9.76 -5.01 -9.24
N THR A 306 -9.43 -3.76 -8.97
CA THR A 306 -8.05 -3.31 -8.69
C THR A 306 -8.08 -1.80 -8.43
N TYR A 307 -8.22 -1.31 -7.20
CA TYR A 307 -7.15 -1.20 -6.18
C TYR A 307 -5.79 -0.63 -6.64
N ASP A 308 -5.72 -0.04 -7.82
CA ASP A 308 -4.54 0.63 -8.33
C ASP A 308 -4.83 2.13 -8.47
N LEU A 309 -4.79 2.83 -7.34
CA LEU A 309 -4.79 4.30 -7.32
C LEU A 309 -3.39 4.84 -7.59
N VAL A 310 -2.75 4.28 -8.61
CA VAL A 310 -1.47 4.77 -9.12
C VAL A 310 -1.85 5.78 -10.20
N PRO A 311 -1.73 7.10 -9.97
CA PRO A 311 -1.94 8.04 -11.05
C PRO A 311 -0.94 7.71 -12.17
N GLU A 312 -1.38 7.76 -13.43
CA GLU A 312 -0.59 7.28 -14.59
C GLU A 312 0.82 7.92 -14.65
N ASN A 313 0.98 9.11 -14.07
CA ASN A 313 2.27 9.81 -13.96
C ASN A 313 3.29 9.18 -13.00
N ALA A 314 2.95 8.13 -12.26
CA ALA A 314 3.90 7.39 -11.42
C ALA A 314 4.67 6.30 -12.19
N ARG A 315 4.28 5.99 -13.44
CA ARG A 315 4.99 4.99 -14.28
C ARG A 315 6.04 5.59 -15.23
N ASP A 316 6.06 6.91 -15.38
CA ASP A 316 6.87 7.63 -16.38
C ASP A 316 8.01 8.46 -15.78
N ALA A 317 8.72 7.95 -14.76
CA ALA A 317 9.91 8.60 -14.20
C ALA A 317 11.13 7.67 -14.14
#